data_AF-A0A1Q7T4M9-F1
#
_entry.id   AF-A0A1Q7T4M9-F1
#
_cell.length_a   1.000
_cell.length_b   1.000
_cell.length_c   1.000
_cell.angle_alpha   90.00
_cell.angle_beta   90.00
_cell.angle_gamma   90.00
#
_symmetry.space_group_name_H-M   'P 1'
#
loop_
_entity.id
_entity.type
_entity.pdbx_description
1 polymer ?
#
loop_
_entity_poly.entity_id
_entity_poly.type
_entity_poly.pdbx_seq_one_letter_code
_entity_poly.pdbx_strand_id
1 'polypeptide(L)'
;MRRKPLLLPLYTLLTCCFALLPHTLGGEPGPVYSRLTAHEWGTFTSIADSTGRAAQWSPLTGSTDLPAFVEHFQNAGFKLGLRGTVRMETPVLYLYDSREETVSVKVAFSKGVITEWYPHASRVEPAANIFDGTLYQPHADGSIAWDSLIVSPSLRAEFPRENLDNHYYAAA
;
A
#
# COMPACT_ATOMS: atom_id res chain seq x y z
N MET A 1 -43.61 19.68 -91.19
CA MET A 1 -43.08 20.78 -90.34
C MET A 1 -43.76 20.72 -88.97
N ARG A 2 -43.32 19.84 -88.05
CA ARG A 2 -42.39 20.11 -86.93
C ARG A 2 -42.74 21.35 -86.09
N ARG A 3 -43.61 21.18 -85.08
CA ARG A 3 -43.53 21.89 -83.79
C ARG A 3 -43.84 20.88 -82.67
N LYS A 4 -42.91 20.81 -81.72
CA LYS A 4 -42.83 19.83 -80.61
C LYS A 4 -43.85 20.17 -79.52
N PRO A 5 -44.50 19.19 -78.86
CA PRO A 5 -45.17 19.42 -77.59
C PRO A 5 -44.14 19.45 -76.45
N LEU A 6 -44.28 20.42 -75.54
CA LEU A 6 -43.46 20.58 -74.35
C LEU A 6 -43.97 19.58 -73.29
N LEU A 7 -43.24 18.48 -73.11
CA LEU A 7 -43.45 17.52 -72.01
C LEU A 7 -42.79 18.08 -70.75
N LEU A 8 -43.61 18.40 -69.73
CA LEU A 8 -43.12 18.66 -68.37
C LEU A 8 -42.59 17.35 -67.75
N PRO A 9 -41.35 17.31 -67.23
CA PRO A 9 -40.90 16.16 -66.46
C PRO A 9 -41.42 16.23 -65.03
N LEU A 10 -42.16 15.18 -64.68
CA LEU A 10 -42.55 14.77 -63.33
C LEU A 10 -41.29 14.51 -62.49
N TYR A 11 -40.96 15.41 -61.56
CA TYR A 11 -39.90 15.16 -60.58
C TYR A 11 -40.48 14.36 -59.40
N THR A 12 -40.22 13.06 -59.42
CA THR A 12 -40.37 12.15 -58.28
C THR A 12 -39.34 12.52 -57.21
N LEU A 13 -39.81 13.13 -56.10
CA LEU A 13 -39.00 13.30 -54.90
C LEU A 13 -38.90 11.95 -54.19
N LEU A 14 -37.76 11.29 -54.39
CA LEU A 14 -37.33 10.07 -53.71
C LEU A 14 -37.11 10.40 -52.22
N THR A 15 -38.02 9.99 -51.35
CA THR A 15 -37.84 10.03 -49.89
C THR A 15 -36.76 9.02 -49.49
N CYS A 16 -35.54 9.49 -49.24
CA CYS A 16 -34.51 8.70 -48.58
C CYS A 16 -34.89 8.48 -47.10
N CYS A 17 -35.41 7.30 -46.78
CA CYS A 17 -35.47 6.81 -45.40
C CYS A 17 -34.03 6.64 -44.88
N PHE A 18 -33.58 7.56 -44.03
CA PHE A 18 -32.44 7.32 -43.16
C PHE A 18 -32.89 6.33 -42.07
N ALA A 19 -32.67 5.04 -42.29
CA ALA A 19 -32.68 4.06 -41.20
C ALA A 19 -31.45 4.33 -40.32
N LEU A 20 -31.65 5.00 -39.19
CA LEU A 20 -30.66 5.08 -38.11
C LEU A 20 -30.54 3.68 -37.50
N LEU A 21 -29.58 2.87 -37.95
CA LEU A 21 -29.13 1.75 -37.15
C LEU A 21 -28.42 2.32 -35.90
N PRO A 22 -28.82 1.93 -34.68
CA PRO A 22 -27.98 2.20 -33.52
C PRO A 22 -26.74 1.32 -33.68
N HIS A 23 -25.63 1.93 -34.11
CA HIS A 23 -24.32 1.34 -33.89
C HIS A 23 -24.11 1.33 -32.37
N THR A 24 -24.44 0.22 -31.73
CA THR A 24 -23.84 -0.12 -30.45
C THR A 24 -22.35 -0.28 -30.75
N LEU A 25 -21.56 0.78 -30.54
CA LEU A 25 -20.14 0.61 -30.28
C LEU A 25 -20.07 -0.20 -28.99
N GLY A 26 -19.98 -1.53 -29.14
CA GLY A 26 -19.38 -2.39 -28.16
C GLY A 26 -17.93 -1.93 -28.02
N GLY A 27 -17.72 -0.92 -27.18
CA GLY A 27 -16.46 -0.80 -26.49
C GLY A 27 -16.36 -2.06 -25.64
N GLU A 28 -15.45 -2.96 -26.00
CA GLU A 28 -14.88 -3.89 -25.03
C GLU A 28 -14.66 -3.08 -23.75
N PRO A 29 -15.19 -3.48 -22.59
CA PRO A 29 -14.83 -2.82 -21.35
C PRO A 29 -13.31 -2.94 -21.27
N GLY A 30 -12.62 -1.83 -21.54
CA GLY A 30 -11.18 -1.72 -21.28
C GLY A 30 -10.96 -2.22 -19.85
N PRO A 31 -9.87 -2.93 -19.56
CA PRO A 31 -9.65 -3.51 -18.25
C PRO A 31 -10.01 -2.49 -17.18
N VAL A 32 -11.03 -2.80 -16.38
CA VAL A 32 -11.32 -2.04 -15.17
C VAL A 32 -10.14 -2.37 -14.27
N TYR A 33 -9.07 -1.60 -14.42
CA TYR A 33 -7.99 -1.59 -13.46
C TYR A 33 -8.63 -1.17 -12.15
N SER A 34 -8.82 -2.12 -11.23
CA SER A 34 -8.90 -1.73 -9.84
C SER A 34 -7.65 -0.92 -9.56
N ARG A 35 -7.86 0.31 -9.11
CA ARG A 35 -6.74 1.17 -8.76
C ARG A 35 -6.49 0.97 -7.28
N LEU A 36 -5.88 -0.17 -6.94
CA LEU A 36 -5.33 -0.38 -5.61
C LEU A 36 -4.44 0.83 -5.27
N THR A 37 -4.80 1.54 -4.22
CA THR A 37 -4.09 2.72 -3.75
C THR A 37 -3.48 2.41 -2.39
N ALA A 38 -2.18 2.67 -2.26
CA ALA A 38 -1.45 2.52 -1.01
C ALA A 38 -0.99 3.89 -0.51
N HIS A 39 -1.30 4.24 0.73
CA HIS A 39 -0.75 5.42 1.40
C HIS A 39 0.08 4.97 2.60
N GLU A 40 1.31 5.45 2.67
CA GLU A 40 2.20 5.25 3.80
C GLU A 40 2.31 6.54 4.60
N TRP A 41 2.22 6.45 5.92
CA TRP A 41 2.46 7.55 6.83
C TRP A 41 3.38 7.12 7.96
N GLY A 42 4.38 7.93 8.30
CA GLY A 42 5.30 7.65 9.39
C GLY A 42 6.40 8.71 9.50
N THR A 43 7.28 8.51 10.48
CA THR A 43 8.38 9.44 10.77
C THR A 43 9.72 8.71 10.79
N PHE A 44 10.72 9.34 10.16
CA PHE A 44 12.13 9.00 10.33
C PHE A 44 12.80 10.03 11.23
N THR A 45 13.47 9.56 12.28
CA THR A 45 14.26 10.40 13.18
C THR A 45 15.74 10.20 12.91
N SER A 46 16.44 11.31 12.70
CA SER A 46 17.91 11.35 12.59
C SER A 46 18.45 12.47 13.49
N ILE A 47 19.65 12.27 14.02
CA ILE A 47 20.34 13.26 14.87
C ILE A 47 21.63 13.64 14.15
N ALA A 48 21.93 14.94 14.09
CA ALA A 48 23.20 15.43 13.57
C ALA A 48 24.13 15.82 14.73
N ASP A 49 25.42 15.50 14.60
CA ASP A 49 26.45 15.96 15.53
C ASP A 49 26.83 17.44 15.30
N SER A 50 27.77 17.97 16.09
CA SER A 50 28.25 19.34 15.97
C SER A 50 28.94 19.65 14.64
N THR A 51 29.22 18.64 13.82
CA THR A 51 29.80 18.76 12.47
C THR A 51 28.77 18.61 11.36
N GLY A 52 27.49 18.40 11.70
CA GLY A 52 26.39 18.19 10.75
C GLY A 52 26.32 16.77 10.20
N ARG A 53 27.05 15.81 10.76
CA ARG A 53 27.03 14.41 10.31
C ARG A 53 26.01 13.61 11.11
N ALA A 54 25.40 12.60 10.49
CA ALA A 54 24.46 11.73 11.19
C ALA A 54 25.14 10.99 12.35
N ALA A 55 24.66 11.22 13.56
CA ALA A 55 25.15 10.63 14.80
C ALA A 55 24.50 9.26 15.02
N GLN A 56 25.27 8.28 15.50
CA GLN A 56 24.71 7.05 16.02
C GLN A 56 24.08 7.30 17.39
N TRP A 57 22.88 6.77 17.60
CA TRP A 57 22.18 6.89 18.88
C TRP A 57 21.33 5.65 19.17
N SER A 58 21.05 5.45 20.47
CA SER A 58 20.08 4.47 20.97
C SER A 58 18.97 5.21 21.71
N PRO A 59 17.69 4.77 21.61
CA PRO A 59 16.63 5.35 22.42
C PRO A 59 16.92 5.12 23.91
N LEU A 60 16.71 6.16 24.73
CA LEU A 60 16.90 6.09 26.18
C LEU A 60 15.93 5.11 26.85
N THR A 61 14.74 4.95 26.27
CA THR A 61 13.68 4.02 26.69
C THR A 61 12.90 3.61 25.46
N GLY A 62 12.81 2.32 25.16
CA GLY A 62 11.80 1.77 24.26
C GLY A 62 10.65 1.26 25.10
N SER A 63 9.41 1.68 24.83
CA SER A 63 8.24 1.07 25.46
C SER A 63 8.20 -0.40 25.06
N THR A 64 8.40 -1.29 26.03
CA THR A 64 8.25 -2.73 25.84
C THR A 64 6.82 -3.19 26.12
N ASP A 65 5.89 -2.26 26.39
CA ASP A 65 4.50 -2.52 26.74
C ASP A 65 3.56 -2.41 25.54
N LEU A 66 4.08 -2.66 24.33
CA LEU A 66 3.25 -2.83 23.14
C LEU A 66 2.19 -3.91 23.41
N PRO A 67 0.99 -3.81 22.80
CA PRO A 67 0.00 -4.87 22.87
C PRO A 67 0.59 -6.22 22.45
N ALA A 68 0.19 -7.32 23.09
CA ALA A 68 0.71 -8.65 22.82
C ALA A 68 0.44 -9.17 21.39
N PHE A 69 -0.51 -8.57 20.66
CA PHE A 69 -0.70 -8.85 19.24
C PHE A 69 0.42 -8.28 18.35
N VAL A 70 1.25 -7.36 18.84
CA VAL A 70 2.39 -6.83 18.09
C VAL A 70 3.50 -7.88 18.04
N GLU A 71 4.00 -8.15 16.84
CA GLU A 71 5.11 -9.07 16.66
C GLU A 71 6.44 -8.36 16.80
N HIS A 72 7.44 -9.10 17.29
CA HIS A 72 8.77 -8.59 17.53
C HIS A 72 9.81 -9.42 16.78
N PHE A 73 10.78 -8.74 16.19
CA PHE A 73 11.96 -9.39 15.66
C PHE A 73 12.79 -9.97 16.82
N GLN A 74 12.96 -11.29 16.84
CA GLN A 74 13.57 -12.08 17.93
C GLN A 74 12.82 -12.02 19.27
N ASN A 75 12.80 -10.87 19.94
CA ASN A 75 12.12 -10.66 21.22
C ASN A 75 11.86 -9.17 21.48
N ALA A 76 10.96 -8.85 22.41
CA ALA A 76 10.56 -7.48 22.73
C ALA A 76 11.71 -6.57 23.19
N GLY A 77 12.78 -7.13 23.76
CA GLY A 77 13.96 -6.38 24.21
C GLY A 77 14.98 -6.09 23.11
N PHE A 78 14.85 -6.70 21.93
CA PHE A 78 15.87 -6.64 20.87
C PHE A 78 16.17 -5.20 20.43
N LYS A 79 15.13 -4.38 20.27
CA LYS A 79 15.20 -2.99 19.79
C LYS A 79 16.05 -2.06 20.68
N LEU A 80 16.19 -2.37 21.98
CA LEU A 80 16.95 -1.57 22.95
C LEU A 80 18.47 -1.66 22.72
N GLY A 81 18.93 -2.78 22.16
CA GLY A 81 20.34 -3.00 21.86
C GLY A 81 20.82 -2.32 20.57
N LEU A 82 19.90 -1.83 19.71
CA LEU A 82 20.26 -1.38 18.36
C LEU A 82 20.56 0.10 18.33
N ARG A 83 21.77 0.43 17.88
CA ARG A 83 22.17 1.79 17.51
C ARG A 83 21.94 2.03 16.03
N GLY A 84 21.62 3.27 15.66
CA GLY A 84 21.46 3.64 14.26
C GLY A 84 21.61 5.14 14.06
N THR A 85 21.81 5.54 12.81
CA THR A 85 21.81 6.96 12.40
C THR A 85 20.41 7.46 12.03
N VAL A 86 19.52 6.53 11.69
CA VAL A 86 18.12 6.78 11.37
C VAL A 86 17.28 5.74 12.11
N ARG A 87 16.15 6.17 12.68
CA ARG A 87 15.13 5.26 13.23
C ARG A 87 13.77 5.60 12.65
N MET A 88 12.98 4.57 12.41
CA MET A 88 11.60 4.68 12.00
C MET A 88 10.71 4.38 13.21
N GLU A 89 9.76 5.26 13.53
CA GLU A 89 9.00 5.12 14.78
C GLU A 89 7.81 4.15 14.61
N THR A 90 6.92 4.40 13.64
CA THR A 90 5.81 3.49 13.30
C THR A 90 5.23 3.86 11.92
N PRO A 91 5.65 3.26 10.79
CA PRO A 91 4.98 3.50 9.53
C PRO A 91 3.62 2.76 9.52
N VAL A 92 2.59 3.40 9.00
CA VAL A 92 1.27 2.83 8.79
C VAL A 92 0.97 2.81 7.30
N LEU A 93 0.54 1.66 6.80
CA LEU A 93 0.14 1.47 5.40
C LEU A 93 -1.39 1.35 5.31
N TYR A 94 -2.01 2.25 4.56
CA TYR A 94 -3.43 2.19 4.22
C TYR A 94 -3.60 1.71 2.79
N LEU A 95 -4.40 0.66 2.61
CA LEU A 95 -4.71 0.08 1.30
C LEU A 95 -6.17 0.33 0.98
N TYR A 96 -6.44 0.85 -0.22
CA TYR A 96 -7.77 1.19 -0.69
C TYR A 96 -8.03 0.56 -2.04
N ASP A 97 -9.22 -0.01 -2.20
CA ASP A 97 -9.72 -0.44 -3.50
C ASP A 97 -11.25 -0.26 -3.54
N SER A 98 -11.76 -0.04 -4.74
CA SER A 98 -13.19 0.04 -5.07
C SER A 98 -13.88 -1.33 -5.12
N ARG A 99 -13.10 -2.42 -5.17
CA ARG A 99 -13.58 -3.80 -5.15
C ARG A 99 -12.84 -4.62 -4.10
N GLU A 100 -13.42 -5.74 -3.72
CA GLU A 100 -12.70 -6.72 -2.92
C GLU A 100 -11.58 -7.37 -3.75
N GLU A 101 -10.36 -7.37 -3.21
CA GLU A 101 -9.19 -7.97 -3.85
C GLU A 101 -8.21 -8.52 -2.81
N THR A 102 -7.57 -9.64 -3.12
CA THR A 102 -6.47 -10.19 -2.33
C THR A 102 -5.15 -9.64 -2.86
N VAL A 103 -4.37 -8.99 -2.00
CA VAL A 103 -3.11 -8.34 -2.36
C VAL A 103 -1.94 -8.94 -1.57
N SER A 104 -0.76 -8.93 -2.18
CA SER A 104 0.51 -9.21 -1.51
C SER A 104 1.24 -7.90 -1.23
N VAL A 105 1.78 -7.73 -0.02
CA VAL A 105 2.48 -6.53 0.43
C VAL A 105 3.88 -6.89 0.86
N LYS A 106 4.87 -6.09 0.45
CA LYS A 106 6.23 -6.17 0.96
C LYS A 106 6.72 -4.78 1.33
N VAL A 107 7.14 -4.62 2.58
CA VAL A 107 7.79 -3.40 3.09
C VAL A 107 9.27 -3.73 3.26
N ALA A 108 10.15 -2.87 2.75
CA ALA A 108 11.60 -3.04 2.85
C ALA A 108 12.24 -1.81 3.51
N PHE A 109 13.21 -2.03 4.39
CA PHE A 109 14.03 -1.00 5.01
C PHE A 109 15.49 -1.25 4.66
N SER A 110 15.97 -0.54 3.65
CA SER A 110 17.32 -0.76 3.12
C SER A 110 18.39 -0.44 4.16
N LYS A 111 19.36 -1.35 4.32
CA LYS A 111 20.43 -1.28 5.34
C LYS A 111 19.92 -1.14 6.78
N GLY A 112 18.66 -1.47 7.01
CA GLY A 112 18.01 -1.42 8.30
C GLY A 112 17.33 -2.75 8.63
N VAL A 113 16.70 -2.79 9.80
CA VAL A 113 15.91 -3.93 10.28
C VAL A 113 14.58 -3.41 10.79
N ILE A 114 13.49 -4.09 10.44
CA ILE A 114 12.16 -3.81 10.97
C ILE A 114 12.01 -4.68 12.21
N THR A 115 11.77 -4.04 13.36
CA THR A 115 11.87 -4.71 14.67
C THR A 115 10.53 -5.07 15.28
N GLU A 116 9.46 -4.40 14.85
CA GLU A 116 8.10 -4.55 15.36
C GLU A 116 7.12 -4.40 14.19
N TRP A 117 6.08 -5.23 14.13
CA TRP A 117 5.04 -5.16 13.09
C TRP A 117 3.73 -5.81 13.53
N TYR A 118 2.66 -5.48 12.82
CA TYR A 118 1.38 -6.15 12.84
C TYR A 118 0.72 -5.92 11.46
N PRO A 119 -0.02 -6.88 10.88
CA PRO A 119 -0.35 -8.21 11.39
C PRO A 119 0.75 -9.26 11.18
N HIS A 120 0.51 -10.52 11.57
CA HIS A 120 1.43 -11.64 11.34
C HIS A 120 1.93 -11.69 9.89
N ALA A 121 3.25 -11.73 9.73
CA ALA A 121 3.90 -11.69 8.43
C ALA A 121 4.16 -13.11 7.89
N SER A 122 4.00 -13.29 6.58
CA SER A 122 4.36 -14.56 5.93
C SER A 122 5.87 -14.72 5.79
N ARG A 123 6.62 -13.61 5.73
CA ARG A 123 8.08 -13.60 5.69
C ARG A 123 8.64 -12.37 6.38
N VAL A 124 9.72 -12.60 7.12
CA VAL A 124 10.54 -11.58 7.76
C VAL A 124 11.98 -11.80 7.36
N GLU A 125 12.63 -10.75 6.87
CA GLU A 125 14.06 -10.73 6.57
C GLU A 125 14.73 -9.60 7.36
N PRO A 126 16.00 -9.80 7.76
CA PRO A 126 16.80 -11.00 7.53
C PRO A 126 16.39 -12.15 8.45
N ALA A 127 16.40 -13.38 7.94
CA ALA A 127 16.14 -14.59 8.74
C ALA A 127 17.29 -14.97 9.70
N ALA A 128 18.45 -14.31 9.57
CA ALA A 128 19.65 -14.59 10.36
C ALA A 128 19.69 -13.80 11.68
N ASN A 129 20.48 -14.29 12.64
CA ASN A 129 20.74 -13.59 13.91
C ASN A 129 21.45 -12.26 13.63
N ILE A 130 20.73 -11.15 13.78
CA ILE A 130 21.30 -9.82 13.80
C ILE A 130 21.45 -9.36 15.24
N PHE A 131 22.59 -8.76 15.56
CA PHE A 131 22.87 -8.03 16.80
C PHE A 131 23.47 -6.66 16.45
N ASP A 132 23.63 -5.77 17.43
CA ASP A 132 24.11 -4.39 17.21
C ASP A 132 25.38 -4.31 16.35
N GLY A 133 26.36 -5.18 16.62
CA GLY A 133 27.61 -5.21 15.86
C GLY A 133 27.47 -5.73 14.42
N THR A 134 26.46 -6.56 14.12
CA THR A 134 26.26 -7.14 12.78
C THR A 134 25.34 -6.28 11.90
N LEU A 135 24.59 -5.33 12.47
CA LEU A 135 23.83 -4.33 11.70
C LEU A 135 24.72 -3.50 10.76
N TYR A 136 26.00 -3.34 11.10
CA TYR A 136 26.95 -2.58 10.29
C TYR A 136 27.75 -3.46 9.32
N GLN A 137 27.52 -4.78 9.35
CA GLN A 137 28.09 -5.71 8.39
C GLN A 137 27.13 -5.89 7.20
N PRO A 138 27.61 -6.37 6.04
CA PRO A 138 26.72 -6.70 4.94
C PRO A 138 25.68 -7.75 5.37
N HIS A 139 24.41 -7.36 5.35
CA HIS A 139 23.28 -8.25 5.58
C HIS A 139 22.20 -7.97 4.52
N ALA A 140 21.26 -8.91 4.36
CA ALA A 140 20.09 -8.64 3.52
C ALA A 140 19.32 -7.45 4.09
N ASP A 141 18.74 -6.63 3.22
CA ASP A 141 17.87 -5.54 3.63
C ASP A 141 16.71 -6.08 4.49
N GLY A 142 16.37 -5.35 5.55
CA GLY A 142 15.22 -5.69 6.37
C GLY A 142 13.95 -5.66 5.52
N SER A 143 13.10 -6.67 5.64
CA SER A 143 11.78 -6.62 5.00
C SER A 143 10.74 -7.46 5.72
N ILE A 144 9.48 -7.04 5.62
CA ILE A 144 8.31 -7.78 6.08
C ILE A 144 7.39 -7.97 4.89
N ALA A 145 6.86 -9.19 4.72
CA ALA A 145 5.92 -9.51 3.65
C ALA A 145 4.66 -10.19 4.17
N TRP A 146 3.56 -9.93 3.49
CA TRP A 146 2.25 -10.56 3.65
C TRP A 146 1.78 -11.01 2.28
N ASP A 147 1.62 -12.32 2.08
CA ASP A 147 1.31 -12.86 0.76
C ASP A 147 -0.19 -12.76 0.41
N SER A 148 -1.07 -12.61 1.41
CA SER A 148 -2.51 -12.63 1.23
C SER A 148 -3.23 -11.72 2.23
N LEU A 149 -3.47 -10.47 1.84
CA LEU A 149 -4.31 -9.51 2.57
C LEU A 149 -5.58 -9.21 1.77
N ILE A 150 -6.74 -9.28 2.40
CA ILE A 150 -8.02 -8.90 1.78
C ILE A 150 -8.21 -7.40 1.94
N VAL A 151 -8.30 -6.67 0.83
CA VAL A 151 -8.70 -5.27 0.80
C VAL A 151 -10.14 -5.24 0.30
N SER A 152 -11.06 -4.69 1.08
CA SER A 152 -12.47 -4.62 0.71
C SER A 152 -13.08 -3.31 1.17
N PRO A 153 -13.82 -2.57 0.31
CA PRO A 153 -14.47 -1.31 0.69
C PRO A 153 -15.55 -1.49 1.75
N SER A 154 -16.08 -2.71 1.93
CA SER A 154 -17.09 -3.05 2.94
C SER A 154 -16.52 -3.77 4.16
N LEU A 155 -15.18 -3.84 4.31
CA LEU A 155 -14.58 -4.50 5.47
C LEU A 155 -14.88 -3.70 6.74
N ARG A 156 -15.64 -4.30 7.66
CA ARG A 156 -15.79 -3.76 9.01
C ARG A 156 -14.47 -4.00 9.74
N ALA A 157 -13.77 -2.93 10.13
CA ALA A 157 -12.53 -3.05 10.87
C ALA A 157 -12.82 -3.66 12.26
N GLU A 158 -12.26 -4.85 12.50
CA GLU A 158 -12.13 -5.44 13.83
C GLU A 158 -10.68 -5.28 14.26
N PHE A 159 -10.44 -4.37 15.19
CA PHE A 159 -9.10 -4.16 15.72
C PHE A 159 -8.84 -5.13 16.86
N PRO A 160 -7.65 -5.78 16.90
CA PRO A 160 -7.30 -6.64 18.02
C PRO A 160 -7.32 -5.81 19.32
N ARG A 161 -7.98 -6.35 20.33
CA ARG A 161 -8.03 -5.77 21.67
C ARG A 161 -7.82 -6.87 22.68
N GLU A 162 -6.93 -6.62 23.63
CA GLU A 162 -6.69 -7.51 24.76
C GLU A 162 -7.54 -7.11 25.96
N ASN A 163 -7.80 -8.06 26.85
CA ASN A 163 -8.51 -7.84 28.11
C ASN A 163 -7.61 -7.20 29.20
N LEU A 164 -6.38 -6.81 28.85
CA LEU A 164 -5.44 -6.13 29.74
C LEU A 164 -5.57 -4.63 29.55
N ASP A 165 -5.54 -3.88 30.67
CA ASP A 165 -5.45 -2.42 30.64
C ASP A 165 -4.13 -2.00 30.02
N ASN A 166 -4.17 -1.69 28.73
CA ASN A 166 -3.04 -1.12 27.99
C ASN A 166 -3.41 0.29 27.52
N HIS A 167 -2.51 1.25 27.78
CA HIS A 167 -2.69 2.66 27.44
C HIS A 167 -2.88 2.89 25.93
N TYR A 168 -2.40 1.97 25.08
CA TYR A 168 -2.65 2.01 23.63
C TYR A 168 -4.14 1.88 23.24
N TYR A 169 -5.00 1.33 24.11
CA TYR A 169 -6.44 1.22 23.86
C TYR A 169 -7.27 2.42 24.32
N ALA A 170 -6.67 3.37 25.03
CA ALA A 170 -7.36 4.59 25.48
C ALA A 170 -7.55 5.61 24.34
N ALA A 171 -6.85 5.42 23.21
CA ALA A 171 -6.89 6.27 22.03
C ALA A 171 -7.82 5.77 20.92
N ALA A 172 -8.52 4.64 21.13
CA ALA A 172 -9.35 3.95 20.14
C ALA A 172 -10.85 4.08 20.41
#